data_AF-A0A350LPB8-F1
#
_entry.id   AF-A0A350LPB8-F1
#
_cell.length_a   1.000
_cell.length_b   1.000
_cell.length_c   1.000
_cell.angle_alpha   90.00
_cell.angle_beta   90.00
_cell.angle_gamma   90.00
#
_symmetry.space_group_name_H-M   'P 1'
#
loop_
_entity.id
_entity.type
_entity.pdbx_description
1 polymer ?
#
loop_
_entity_poly.entity_id
_entity_poly.type
_entity_poly.pdbx_seq_one_letter_code
_entity_poly.pdbx_strand_id
1 'polypeptide(L)'
;EAITGWLSQELGVPVEGFVTIDHAGAVEALRNGDADISFMGALPFVLAEAEIGAVPLLSEVYRGKPYYTGRIFVRRDSGITSLADLKDRDIAFADPISESGYL
;
A
#
# COMPACT_ATOMS: atom_id res chain seq x y z
N GLU A 1 -7.69 1.40 16.29
CA GLU A 1 -8.67 1.95 17.25
C GLU A 1 -9.58 3.02 16.65
N ALA A 2 -9.08 4.13 16.09
CA ALA A 2 -9.97 5.16 15.53
C ALA A 2 -10.86 4.65 14.38
N ILE A 3 -10.28 3.98 13.38
CA ILE A 3 -11.01 3.46 12.22
C ILE A 3 -11.89 2.27 12.61
N THR A 4 -11.31 1.27 13.29
CA THR A 4 -12.04 0.06 13.72
C THR A 4 -13.17 0.38 14.70
N GLY A 5 -12.95 1.30 15.64
CA GLY A 5 -13.96 1.76 16.59
C GLY A 5 -15.09 2.53 15.91
N TRP A 6 -14.79 3.41 14.96
CA TRP A 6 -15.82 4.11 14.18
C TRP A 6 -16.64 3.13 13.34
N LEU A 7 -15.99 2.22 12.58
CA LEU A 7 -16.69 1.20 11.80
C LEU A 7 -17.55 0.29 12.67
N SER A 8 -17.06 -0.11 13.84
CA SER A 8 -17.83 -0.95 14.76
C SER A 8 -19.11 -0.25 15.24
N GLN A 9 -19.06 1.06 15.50
CA GLN A 9 -20.25 1.84 15.85
C GLN A 9 -21.24 1.95 14.70
N GLU A 10 -20.76 2.22 13.48
CA GLU A 10 -21.63 2.36 12.30
C GLU A 10 -22.25 1.03 11.84
N LEU A 11 -21.50 -0.06 11.95
CA LEU A 11 -21.94 -1.39 11.50
C LEU A 11 -22.69 -2.18 12.57
N GLY A 12 -22.56 -1.80 13.85
CA GLY A 12 -23.19 -2.51 14.97
C GLY A 12 -22.60 -3.90 15.27
N VAL A 13 -21.42 -4.20 14.73
CA VAL A 13 -20.68 -5.45 14.95
C VAL A 13 -19.25 -5.16 15.41
N PRO A 14 -18.59 -6.07 16.15
CA PRO A 14 -17.17 -5.91 16.45
C PRO A 14 -16.34 -5.83 15.17
N VAL A 15 -15.42 -4.87 15.10
CA VAL A 15 -14.46 -4.73 14.00
C VAL A 15 -13.06 -4.80 14.57
N GLU A 16 -12.31 -5.80 14.14
CA GLU A 16 -10.91 -5.99 14.49
C GLU A 16 -10.01 -5.52 13.35
N GLY A 17 -8.82 -5.04 13.69
CA GLY A 17 -7.84 -4.61 12.71
C GLY A 17 -6.46 -5.07 13.13
N PHE A 18 -5.68 -5.50 12.15
CA PHE A 18 -4.30 -5.90 12.34
C PHE A 18 -3.44 -5.32 11.22
N VAL A 19 -2.13 -5.33 11.43
CA VAL A 19 -1.15 -4.84 10.47
C VAL A 19 -0.36 -6.05 9.96
N THR A 20 -0.34 -6.23 8.64
CA THR A 20 0.47 -7.28 8.01
C THR A 20 1.94 -6.89 7.98
N ILE A 21 2.81 -7.88 7.80
CA ILE A 21 4.27 -7.66 7.74
C ILE A 21 4.64 -6.88 6.47
N ASP A 22 3.98 -7.20 5.36
CA ASP A 22 4.22 -6.64 4.04
C ASP A 22 2.92 -6.56 3.23
N HIS A 23 3.01 -6.06 2.00
CA HIS A 23 1.85 -5.92 1.11
C HIS A 23 1.34 -7.29 0.65
N ALA A 24 2.22 -8.28 0.49
CA ALA A 24 1.83 -9.63 0.06
C ALA A 24 0.94 -10.29 1.14
N GLY A 25 1.30 -10.13 2.42
CA GLY A 25 0.49 -10.60 3.54
C GLY A 25 -0.91 -9.99 3.57
N ALA A 26 -1.08 -8.75 3.09
CA ALA A 26 -2.41 -8.13 2.99
C ALA A 26 -3.27 -8.79 1.89
N VAL A 27 -2.67 -9.17 0.77
CA VAL A 27 -3.36 -9.92 -0.31
C VAL A 27 -3.72 -11.33 0.17
N GLU A 28 -2.79 -12.02 0.84
CA GLU A 28 -3.06 -13.36 1.38
C GLU A 28 -4.11 -13.36 2.50
N ALA A 29 -4.15 -12.32 3.34
CA ALA A 29 -5.20 -12.18 4.36
C ALA A 29 -6.60 -12.07 3.75
N LEU A 30 -6.75 -11.31 2.66
CA LEU A 30 -8.01 -11.28 1.91
C LEU A 30 -8.32 -12.64 1.26
N ARG A 31 -7.31 -13.28 0.65
CA ARG A 31 -7.46 -14.57 -0.02
C ARG A 31 -7.94 -15.67 0.93
N ASN A 32 -7.40 -15.71 2.15
CA ASN A 32 -7.70 -16.75 3.13
C ASN A 32 -8.98 -16.48 3.92
N GLY A 33 -9.58 -15.30 3.77
CA GLY A 33 -10.72 -14.86 4.58
C GLY A 33 -10.33 -14.46 6.01
N ASP A 34 -9.04 -14.22 6.27
CA ASP A 34 -8.55 -13.67 7.54
C ASP A 34 -8.89 -12.17 7.66
N ALA A 35 -9.15 -11.49 6.53
CA ALA A 35 -9.63 -10.12 6.48
C ALA A 35 -10.75 -9.96 5.44
N ASP A 36 -11.77 -9.17 5.80
CA ASP A 36 -12.86 -8.80 4.88
C ASP A 36 -12.52 -7.58 4.02
N ILE A 37 -11.70 -6.67 4.56
CA ILE A 37 -11.33 -5.39 3.94
C ILE A 37 -9.85 -5.13 4.24
N SER A 38 -9.12 -4.57 3.27
CA SER A 38 -7.73 -4.17 3.44
C SER A 38 -7.46 -2.79 2.85
N PHE A 39 -6.64 -2.01 3.56
CA PHE A 39 -6.05 -0.79 3.03
C PHE A 39 -4.75 -1.15 2.32
N MET A 40 -4.71 -0.99 1.00
CA MET A 40 -3.55 -1.35 0.21
C MET A 40 -3.30 -0.37 -0.93
N GLY A 41 -2.07 -0.35 -1.43
CA GLY A 41 -1.70 0.40 -2.63
C GLY A 41 -2.33 -0.16 -3.91
N ALA A 42 -2.15 0.54 -5.03
CA ALA A 42 -2.73 0.14 -6.31
C ALA A 42 -2.16 -1.18 -6.91
N LEU A 43 -0.88 -1.49 -6.74
CA LEU A 43 -0.23 -2.71 -7.25
C LEU A 43 -0.67 -3.98 -6.49
N PRO A 44 -0.64 -4.06 -5.15
CA PRO A 44 -1.21 -5.20 -4.45
C PRO A 44 -2.73 -5.29 -4.65
N PHE A 45 -3.43 -4.17 -4.87
CA PHE A 45 -4.84 -4.21 -5.27
C PHE A 45 -5.02 -4.87 -6.64
N VAL A 46 -4.25 -4.49 -7.67
CA VAL A 46 -4.31 -5.12 -9.00
C VAL A 46 -4.04 -6.63 -8.90
N LEU A 47 -3.11 -7.06 -8.02
CA LEU A 47 -2.88 -8.48 -7.77
C LEU A 47 -4.08 -9.15 -7.10
N ALA A 48 -4.65 -8.55 -6.05
CA ALA A 48 -5.83 -9.07 -5.37
C ALA A 48 -7.07 -9.13 -6.30
N GLU A 49 -7.27 -8.13 -7.16
CA GLU A 49 -8.33 -8.14 -8.17
C GLU A 49 -8.14 -9.32 -9.13
N ALA A 50 -6.93 -9.50 -9.66
CA ALA A 50 -6.64 -10.57 -10.62
C ALA A 50 -6.75 -11.98 -10.01
N GLU A 51 -6.34 -12.15 -8.75
CA GLU A 51 -6.22 -13.48 -8.14
C GLU A 51 -7.45 -13.92 -7.36
N ILE A 52 -8.15 -12.99 -6.71
CA ILE A 52 -9.27 -13.29 -5.81
C ILE A 52 -10.54 -12.46 -6.10
N GLY A 53 -10.53 -11.63 -7.14
CA GLY A 53 -11.68 -10.82 -7.52
C GLY A 53 -11.99 -9.71 -6.52
N ALA A 54 -10.97 -9.21 -5.80
CA ALA A 54 -11.13 -8.08 -4.90
C ALA A 54 -11.66 -6.85 -5.67
N VAL A 55 -12.55 -6.09 -5.03
CA VAL A 55 -13.15 -4.89 -5.62
C VAL A 55 -12.76 -3.64 -4.84
N PRO A 56 -12.53 -2.51 -5.51
CA PRO A 56 -12.20 -1.27 -4.83
C PRO A 56 -13.46 -0.68 -4.21
N LEU A 57 -13.47 -0.53 -2.88
CA LEU A 57 -14.59 0.09 -2.15
C LEU A 57 -14.43 1.60 -2.04
N LEU A 58 -13.21 2.06 -1.75
CA LEU A 58 -12.86 3.44 -1.46
C LEU A 58 -11.48 3.76 -2.03
N SER A 59 -11.26 5.03 -2.34
CA SER A 59 -9.96 5.55 -2.76
C SER A 59 -9.59 6.76 -1.91
N GLU A 60 -8.30 6.88 -1.56
CA GLU A 60 -7.79 7.97 -0.75
C GLU A 60 -7.83 9.30 -1.53
N VAL A 61 -8.27 10.37 -0.86
CA VAL A 61 -8.10 11.75 -1.34
C VAL A 61 -6.83 12.34 -0.74
N TYR A 62 -5.71 12.15 -1.43
CA TYR A 62 -4.42 12.69 -1.02
C TYR A 62 -4.28 14.18 -1.37
N ARG A 63 -4.31 15.04 -0.35
CA ARG A 63 -4.19 16.50 -0.48
C ARG A 63 -5.14 17.11 -1.53
N GLY A 64 -6.39 16.65 -1.52
CA GLY A 64 -7.44 17.10 -2.44
C GLY A 64 -7.40 16.45 -3.82
N LYS A 65 -6.60 15.41 -4.03
CA LYS A 65 -6.47 14.70 -5.31
C LYS A 65 -6.59 13.19 -5.12
N PRO A 66 -7.14 12.46 -6.10
CA PRO A 66 -7.24 10.99 -6.04
C PRO A 66 -5.95 10.29 -6.50
N TYR A 67 -4.81 10.98 -6.43
CA TYR A 67 -3.52 10.47 -6.85
C TYR A 67 -2.39 11.16 -6.08
N TYR A 68 -1.24 10.48 -6.03
CA TYR A 68 0.00 11.02 -5.50
C TYR A 68 1.14 10.84 -6.52
N THR A 69 2.34 11.25 -6.16
CA THR A 69 3.53 11.15 -7.04
C THR A 69 4.65 10.43 -6.30
N GLY A 70 5.15 9.34 -6.88
CA GLY A 70 6.35 8.66 -6.44
C GLY A 70 7.58 9.58 -6.55
N ARG A 71 8.53 9.43 -5.63
CA ARG A 71 9.74 10.25 -5.58
C ARG A 71 10.92 9.39 -5.18
N ILE A 72 12.05 9.61 -5.84
CA ILE A 72 13.34 9.05 -5.43
C ILE A 72 14.00 10.06 -4.50
N PHE A 73 14.42 9.59 -3.33
CA PHE A 73 15.14 10.39 -2.37
C PHE A 73 16.59 9.93 -2.29
N VAL A 74 17.51 10.89 -2.28
CA VAL A 74 18.93 10.65 -2.08
C VAL A 74 19.44 11.50 -0.93
N ARG A 75 20.54 11.08 -0.31
CA ARG A 75 21.21 11.92 0.67
C ARG A 75 21.70 13.20 0.03
N ARG A 76 21.63 14.31 0.78
CA ARG A 76 22.10 15.64 0.34
C ARG A 76 23.57 15.63 -0.09
N ASP A 77 24.39 14.79 0.52
CA ASP A 77 25.83 14.64 0.28
C ASP A 77 26.21 13.45 -0.62
N SER A 78 25.23 12.82 -1.29
CA SER A 78 25.47 11.66 -2.16
C SER A 78 26.18 11.99 -3.48
N GLY A 79 26.15 13.25 -3.91
CA GLY A 79 26.60 13.66 -5.25
C GLY A 79 25.69 13.18 -6.39
N ILE A 80 24.58 12.50 -6.10
CA ILE A 80 23.59 12.04 -7.10
C ILE A 80 22.71 13.23 -7.45
N THR A 81 22.66 13.59 -8.74
CA THR A 81 21.90 14.76 -9.23
C THR A 81 20.97 14.42 -10.38
N SER A 82 21.08 13.23 -10.95
CA SER A 82 20.27 12.74 -12.05
C SER A 82 19.90 11.27 -11.87
N LEU A 83 18.92 10.79 -12.64
CA LEU A 83 18.56 9.36 -12.64
C LEU A 83 19.70 8.47 -13.18
N ALA A 84 20.53 9.00 -14.09
CA ALA A 84 21.65 8.24 -14.65
C ALA A 84 22.70 7.88 -13.58
N ASP A 85 22.84 8.73 -12.55
CA ASP A 85 23.77 8.53 -11.44
C ASP A 85 23.37 7.36 -10.52
N LEU A 86 22.13 6.85 -10.65
CA LEU A 86 21.61 5.71 -9.91
C LEU A 86 22.06 4.36 -10.51
N LYS A 87 22.59 4.36 -11.73
CA LYS A 87 23.06 3.13 -12.37
C LYS A 87 24.17 2.50 -11.52
N ASP A 88 24.08 1.18 -11.34
CA ASP A 88 25.03 0.38 -10.56
C ASP A 88 25.11 0.81 -9.07
N ARG A 89 24.06 1.46 -8.55
CA ARG A 89 23.90 1.79 -7.13
C ARG A 89 22.87 0.89 -6.47
N ASP A 90 23.05 0.69 -5.16
CA ASP A 90 22.05 0.04 -4.33
C ASP A 90 20.87 0.97 -4.10
N ILE A 91 19.65 0.44 -4.31
CA ILE A 91 18.39 1.15 -4.06
C ILE A 91 17.66 0.41 -2.94
N ALA A 92 17.30 1.15 -1.90
CA ALA A 92 16.42 0.66 -0.85
C ALA A 92 14.97 0.85 -1.28
N PHE A 93 14.34 -0.23 -1.72
CA PHE A 93 12.93 -0.27 -2.04
C PHE A 93 12.08 -0.52 -0.77
N ALA A 94 10.83 -0.07 -0.79
CA ALA A 94 9.94 -0.22 0.36
C ALA A 94 9.40 -1.66 0.46
N ASP A 95 8.94 -2.22 -0.67
CA ASP A 95 8.35 -3.55 -0.79
C ASP A 95 8.33 -3.96 -2.27
N PRO A 96 8.66 -5.21 -2.65
CA PRO A 96 8.65 -5.69 -4.03
C PRO A 96 7.33 -5.49 -4.80
N ILE A 97 6.19 -5.41 -4.11
CA ILE A 97 4.88 -5.17 -4.73
C ILE A 97 4.31 -3.79 -4.39
N SER A 98 5.16 -2.83 -4.04
CA SER A 98 4.76 -1.42 -3.91
C SER A 98 4.77 -0.70 -5.27
N GLU A 99 3.75 0.14 -5.53
CA GLU A 99 3.68 0.93 -6.77
C GLU A 99 4.78 1.97 -6.84
N SER A 100 4.97 2.73 -5.76
CA SER A 100 5.91 3.86 -5.74
C SER A 100 7.20 3.53 -4.99
N GLY A 101 7.17 2.47 -4.20
CA GLY A 101 8.30 1.96 -3.45
C GLY A 101 9.10 0.90 -4.19
N TYR A 102 8.70 0.50 -5.41
CA TYR A 102 9.43 -0.46 -6.24
C TYR A 102 9.23 -0.26 -7.75
N LEU A 103 7.97 -0.16 -8.22
CA LEU A 103 7.62 -0.17 -9.65
C LEU A 103 7.87 1.17 -10.39
#